data_AF-A0A1G3Y5S1-F1
#
_entry.id   AF-A0A1G3Y5S1-F1
#
_cell.length_a   1.000
_cell.length_b   1.000
_cell.length_c   1.000
_cell.angle_alpha   90.00
_cell.angle_beta   90.00
_cell.angle_gamma   90.00
#
_symmetry.space_group_name_H-M   'P 1'
#
loop_
_entity.id
_entity.type
_entity.pdbx_description
1 polymer ?
#
loop_
_entity_poly.entity_id
_entity_poly.type
_entity_poly.pdbx_seq_one_letter_code
_entity_poly.pdbx_strand_id
1 'polypeptide(L)'
;MVLRREFEEYIIRLFPDAEWEITDRCSDTSLQIDRKIIGDVSYDLIVKHRHTSRQFIIQCKYRTRFHYEGDHEGIDWAKPYQICNYKNFQQEKGWPYLGVIGVGGRPGQPGHLFVLPLESLRYEFMWKRSLILGKRDTMIPFAIDEQGWIK
;
A
#
# COMPACT_ATOMS: atom_id res chain seq x y z
N MET A 1 -6.98 0.15 -14.47
CA MET A 1 -6.12 -1.06 -14.38
C MET A 1 -4.65 -0.72 -14.60
N VAL A 2 -4.28 -0.06 -15.72
CA VAL A 2 -2.87 0.28 -16.05
C VAL A 2 -2.16 1.12 -14.97
N LEU A 3 -2.77 2.22 -14.51
CA LEU A 3 -2.14 3.09 -13.51
C LEU A 3 -1.84 2.39 -12.17
N ARG A 4 -2.68 1.44 -11.75
CA ARG A 4 -2.47 0.68 -10.52
C ARG A 4 -1.23 -0.21 -10.67
N ARG A 5 -1.16 -0.98 -11.76
CA ARG A 5 -0.07 -1.90 -12.02
C ARG A 5 1.28 -1.20 -12.15
N GLU A 6 1.32 -0.04 -12.82
CA GLU A 6 2.54 0.77 -12.93
C GLU A 6 3.00 1.30 -11.56
N PHE A 7 2.07 1.70 -10.69
CA PHE A 7 2.41 2.10 -9.32
C PHE A 7 2.94 0.92 -8.50
N GLU A 8 2.32 -0.26 -8.58
CA GLU A 8 2.82 -1.47 -7.92
C GLU A 8 4.24 -1.84 -8.38
N GLU A 9 4.51 -1.77 -9.69
CA GLU A 9 5.85 -2.00 -10.25
C GLU A 9 6.87 -0.97 -9.78
N TYR A 10 6.46 0.28 -9.59
CA TYR A 10 7.28 1.28 -8.91
C TYR A 10 7.55 0.94 -7.45
N ILE A 11 6.55 0.53 -6.68
CA ILE A 11 6.74 0.13 -5.28
C ILE A 11 7.64 -1.10 -5.15
N ILE A 12 7.49 -2.09 -6.03
CA ILE A 12 8.36 -3.27 -6.09
C ILE A 12 9.83 -2.86 -6.27
N ARG A 13 10.12 -1.89 -7.16
CA ARG A 13 11.50 -1.40 -7.37
C ARG A 13 12.11 -0.72 -6.14
N LEU A 14 11.28 -0.24 -5.21
CA LEU A 14 11.75 0.31 -3.95
C LEU A 14 12.09 -0.76 -2.91
N PHE A 15 11.88 -2.05 -3.17
CA PHE A 15 12.32 -3.14 -2.30
C PHE A 15 13.57 -3.81 -2.92
N PRO A 16 14.80 -3.45 -2.51
CA PRO A 16 16.01 -4.05 -3.07
C PRO A 16 16.05 -5.56 -2.85
N ASP A 17 16.33 -6.33 -3.90
CA ASP A 17 16.35 -7.81 -3.83
C ASP A 17 17.39 -8.36 -2.84
N ALA A 18 18.47 -7.62 -2.59
CA ALA A 18 19.46 -7.99 -1.58
C ALA A 18 18.89 -8.04 -0.14
N GLU A 19 17.88 -7.22 0.14
CA GLU A 19 17.31 -7.03 1.49
C GLU A 19 15.92 -7.67 1.62
N TRP A 20 15.16 -7.74 0.52
CA TRP A 20 13.76 -8.11 0.51
C TRP A 20 13.46 -9.24 -0.47
N GLU A 21 12.51 -10.07 -0.07
CA GLU A 21 11.90 -11.09 -0.91
C GLU A 21 10.42 -10.73 -1.12
N ILE A 22 9.96 -10.72 -2.36
CA ILE A 22 8.53 -10.61 -2.67
C ILE A 22 7.97 -12.04 -2.67
N THR A 23 7.33 -12.42 -1.56
CA THR A 23 6.85 -13.78 -1.35
C THR A 23 5.52 -14.06 -2.04
N ASP A 24 4.73 -13.02 -2.27
CA ASP A 24 3.50 -13.12 -3.05
C ASP A 24 3.13 -11.79 -3.71
N ARG A 25 2.46 -11.88 -4.86
CA ARG A 25 1.89 -10.77 -5.60
C ARG A 25 0.52 -11.17 -6.13
N CYS A 26 -0.50 -10.40 -5.78
CA CYS A 26 -1.84 -10.60 -6.32
C CYS A 26 -1.86 -10.47 -7.85
N SER A 27 -2.61 -11.37 -8.50
CA SER A 27 -2.70 -11.47 -9.98
C SER A 27 -3.88 -10.72 -10.59
N ASP A 28 -4.78 -10.16 -9.76
CA ASP A 28 -6.04 -9.53 -10.19
C ASP A 28 -6.94 -10.43 -11.07
N THR A 29 -6.79 -11.75 -10.94
CA THR A 29 -7.49 -12.74 -11.77
C THR A 29 -9.01 -12.68 -11.62
N SER A 30 -9.53 -12.22 -10.48
CA SER A 30 -10.97 -12.01 -10.23
C SER A 30 -11.63 -11.07 -11.25
N LEU A 31 -10.87 -10.14 -11.83
CA LEU A 31 -11.34 -9.25 -12.89
C LEU A 31 -11.56 -9.97 -14.23
N GLN A 32 -10.99 -11.17 -14.39
CA GLN A 32 -11.06 -11.95 -15.62
C GLN A 32 -12.11 -13.06 -15.58
N ILE A 33 -12.47 -13.56 -14.39
CA ILE A 33 -13.25 -14.81 -14.26
C ILE A 33 -14.63 -14.65 -13.57
N ASP A 34 -15.13 -13.43 -13.40
CA ASP A 34 -16.40 -13.10 -12.73
C ASP A 34 -16.62 -13.88 -11.41
N ARG A 35 -15.52 -14.09 -10.68
CA ARG A 35 -15.50 -14.76 -9.38
C ARG A 35 -14.59 -14.00 -8.45
N LYS A 36 -15.05 -13.83 -7.21
CA LYS A 36 -14.26 -13.23 -6.15
C LYS A 36 -13.10 -14.16 -5.79
N ILE A 37 -11.87 -13.67 -5.92
CA ILE A 37 -10.66 -14.30 -5.40
C ILE A 37 -10.26 -13.55 -4.14
N ILE A 38 -10.03 -14.28 -3.04
CA ILE A 38 -9.78 -13.66 -1.72
C ILE A 38 -8.50 -12.83 -1.74
N GLY A 39 -7.42 -13.32 -2.38
CA GLY A 39 -6.16 -12.58 -2.49
C GLY A 39 -6.35 -11.22 -3.14
N ASP A 40 -7.09 -11.18 -4.26
CA ASP A 40 -7.32 -9.96 -5.05
C ASP A 40 -8.09 -8.85 -4.34
N VAL A 41 -8.79 -9.17 -3.26
CA VAL A 41 -9.52 -8.18 -2.46
C VAL A 41 -8.82 -7.85 -1.14
N SER A 42 -7.66 -8.45 -0.87
CA SER A 42 -7.05 -8.46 0.47
C SER A 42 -5.65 -7.85 0.53
N TYR A 43 -4.84 -7.90 -0.53
CA TYR A 43 -3.49 -7.31 -0.59
C TYR A 43 -3.02 -7.15 -2.03
N ASP A 44 -1.95 -6.37 -2.24
CA ASP A 44 -1.25 -6.33 -3.53
C ASP A 44 0.06 -7.11 -3.48
N LEU A 45 0.85 -6.96 -2.41
CA LEU A 45 2.13 -7.64 -2.22
C LEU A 45 2.24 -8.21 -0.80
N ILE A 46 2.96 -9.32 -0.68
CA ILE A 46 3.53 -9.77 0.59
C ILE A 46 5.04 -9.75 0.42
N VAL A 47 5.72 -9.07 1.34
CA VAL A 47 7.18 -8.94 1.32
C VAL A 47 7.76 -9.47 2.62
N LYS A 48 8.95 -10.07 2.53
CA LYS A 48 9.70 -10.61 3.65
C LYS A 48 11.09 -10.00 3.67
N HIS A 49 11.48 -9.43 4.80
CA HIS A 49 12.86 -8.99 4.98
C HIS A 49 13.77 -10.21 5.16
N ARG A 50 14.82 -10.32 4.36
CA ARG A 50 15.66 -11.53 4.29
C ARG A 50 16.37 -11.81 5.61
N HIS A 51 16.92 -10.78 6.25
CA HIS A 51 17.74 -10.96 7.46
C HIS A 51 16.92 -11.21 8.74
N THR A 52 15.74 -10.58 8.86
CA THR A 52 14.90 -10.70 10.06
C THR A 52 13.76 -11.69 9.89
N SER A 53 13.53 -12.19 8.67
CA SER A 53 12.37 -13.01 8.29
C SER A 53 11.00 -12.39 8.56
N ARG A 54 10.95 -11.09 8.90
CA ARG A 54 9.70 -10.38 9.19
C ARG A 54 8.92 -10.12 7.91
N GLN A 55 7.62 -10.39 7.96
CA GLN A 55 6.71 -10.26 6.82
C GLN A 55 5.83 -9.02 6.95
N PHE A 56 5.49 -8.43 5.81
CA PHE A 56 4.61 -7.27 5.70
C PHE A 56 3.63 -7.48 4.56
N ILE A 57 2.39 -7.09 4.81
CA ILE A 57 1.34 -7.04 3.80
C ILE A 57 1.29 -5.61 3.26
N ILE A 58 1.32 -5.45 1.95
CA ILE A 58 1.34 -4.15 1.28
C ILE A 58 0.10 -4.00 0.41
N GLN A 59 -0.63 -2.91 0.60
CA GLN A 59 -1.67 -2.46 -0.31
C GLN A 59 -1.26 -1.13 -0.93
N CYS A 60 -1.09 -1.14 -2.24
CA CYS A 60 -0.79 0.00 -3.07
C CYS A 60 -2.08 0.73 -3.49
N LYS A 61 -2.11 2.06 -3.36
CA LYS A 61 -3.17 2.91 -3.93
C LYS A 61 -2.57 4.15 -4.57
N TYR A 62 -2.90 4.39 -5.83
CA TYR A 62 -2.51 5.61 -6.54
C TYR A 62 -3.70 6.53 -6.77
N ARG A 63 -3.50 7.85 -6.62
CA ARG A 63 -4.47 8.89 -6.97
C ARG A 63 -3.79 10.00 -7.77
N THR A 64 -4.46 10.48 -8.81
CA THR A 64 -3.88 11.50 -9.70
C THR A 64 -3.75 12.88 -9.05
N ARG A 65 -4.56 13.17 -8.03
CA ARG A 65 -4.52 14.42 -7.27
C ARG A 65 -5.22 14.26 -5.92
N PHE A 66 -4.95 15.20 -5.02
CA PHE A 66 -5.82 15.45 -3.88
C PHE A 66 -7.12 16.12 -4.35
N HIS A 67 -8.17 15.97 -3.55
CA HIS A 67 -9.43 16.70 -3.73
C HIS A 67 -10.01 17.10 -2.37
N TYR A 68 -11.06 17.92 -2.40
CA TYR A 68 -11.71 18.42 -1.19
C TYR A 68 -12.98 17.63 -0.88
N GLU A 69 -13.14 17.28 0.39
CA GLU A 69 -14.42 16.88 0.99
C GLU A 69 -14.77 17.90 2.08
N GLY A 70 -15.76 18.75 1.80
CA GLY A 70 -15.99 19.97 2.58
C GLY A 70 -14.75 20.87 2.56
N ASP A 71 -14.32 21.31 3.74
CA ASP A 71 -13.14 22.20 3.91
C ASP A 71 -11.80 21.44 4.00
N HIS A 72 -11.78 20.12 3.76
CA HIS A 72 -10.60 19.29 3.97
C HIS A 72 -10.05 18.73 2.66
N GLU A 73 -8.77 18.98 2.39
CA GLU A 73 -8.03 18.37 1.28
C GLU A 73 -7.58 16.94 1.66
N GLY A 74 -7.74 15.97 0.75
CA GLY A 74 -7.44 14.56 0.99
C GLY A 74 -7.62 13.68 -0.24
N ILE A 75 -7.84 12.38 -0.01
CA ILE A 75 -8.14 11.38 -1.04
C ILE A 75 -9.15 10.35 -0.51
N ASP A 76 -9.97 9.80 -1.40
CA ASP A 76 -10.63 8.51 -1.17
C ASP A 76 -9.62 7.40 -1.40
N TRP A 77 -9.13 6.73 -0.37
CA TRP A 77 -8.08 5.71 -0.54
C TRP A 77 -8.66 4.31 -0.84
N ALA A 78 -9.73 3.93 -0.15
CA ALA A 78 -10.39 2.63 -0.29
C ALA A 78 -11.85 2.67 0.17
N LYS A 79 -12.70 1.82 -0.41
CA LYS A 79 -14.10 1.68 0.01
C LYS A 79 -14.21 0.98 1.37
N PRO A 80 -15.26 1.23 2.18
CA PRO A 80 -15.38 0.65 3.52
C PRO A 80 -15.26 -0.88 3.55
N TYR A 81 -15.85 -1.57 2.57
CA TYR A 81 -15.74 -3.04 2.48
C TYR A 81 -14.30 -3.51 2.21
N GLN A 82 -13.50 -2.75 1.47
CA GLN A 82 -12.09 -3.06 1.24
C GLN A 82 -11.31 -2.91 2.55
N ILE A 83 -11.54 -1.83 3.30
CA ILE A 83 -10.92 -1.59 4.60
C ILE A 83 -11.24 -2.75 5.56
N CYS A 84 -12.49 -3.23 5.58
CA CYS A 84 -12.87 -4.41 6.36
C CYS A 84 -12.13 -5.67 5.93
N ASN A 85 -12.02 -5.94 4.62
CA ASN A 85 -11.26 -7.09 4.11
C ASN A 85 -9.79 -7.02 4.54
N TYR A 86 -9.16 -5.85 4.43
CA TYR A 86 -7.77 -5.64 4.82
C TYR A 86 -7.55 -5.90 6.31
N LYS A 87 -8.45 -5.42 7.17
CA LYS A 87 -8.39 -5.67 8.62
C LYS A 87 -8.55 -7.14 8.95
N ASN A 88 -9.50 -7.83 8.33
CA ASN A 88 -9.72 -9.26 8.53
C ASN A 88 -8.48 -10.06 8.09
N PHE A 89 -7.90 -9.72 6.95
CA PHE A 89 -6.70 -10.37 6.43
C PHE A 89 -5.47 -10.10 7.32
N GLN A 90 -5.30 -8.86 7.80
CA GLN A 90 -4.25 -8.51 8.76
C GLN A 90 -4.37 -9.35 10.04
N GLN A 91 -5.58 -9.46 10.60
CA GLN A 91 -5.84 -10.26 11.80
C GLN A 91 -5.59 -11.76 11.56
N GLU A 92 -6.00 -12.30 10.41
CA GLU A 92 -5.77 -13.69 10.05
C GLU A 92 -4.27 -14.02 9.94
N LYS A 93 -3.48 -13.15 9.32
CA LYS A 93 -2.04 -13.39 9.12
C LYS A 93 -1.18 -13.03 10.33
N GLY A 94 -1.61 -12.08 11.15
CA GLY A 94 -0.81 -11.55 12.27
C GLY A 94 0.42 -10.76 11.83
N TRP A 95 0.48 -10.33 10.56
CA TRP A 95 1.60 -9.53 10.04
C TRP A 95 1.21 -8.04 9.96
N PRO A 96 2.18 -7.12 10.10
CA PRO A 96 1.95 -5.71 9.81
C PRO A 96 1.36 -5.49 8.41
N TYR A 97 0.33 -4.65 8.33
CA TYR A 97 -0.33 -4.29 7.08
C TYR A 97 -0.09 -2.80 6.81
N LEU A 98 0.52 -2.50 5.67
CA LEU A 98 0.85 -1.14 5.26
C LEU A 98 0.04 -0.72 4.04
N GLY A 99 -0.57 0.46 4.13
CA GLY A 99 -1.05 1.17 2.96
C GLY A 99 0.07 2.03 2.39
N VAL A 100 0.42 1.78 1.13
CA VAL A 100 1.39 2.55 0.36
C VAL A 100 0.64 3.37 -0.67
N ILE A 101 0.65 4.69 -0.48
CA ILE A 101 -0.24 5.62 -1.19
C ILE A 101 0.59 6.61 -2.01
N GLY A 102 0.42 6.58 -3.33
CA GLY A 102 0.98 7.56 -4.25
C GLY A 102 -0.05 8.61 -4.64
N VAL A 103 0.32 9.90 -4.61
CA VAL A 103 -0.56 11.00 -5.04
C VAL A 103 0.15 11.96 -5.99
N GLY A 104 -0.49 12.29 -7.11
CA GLY A 104 0.05 13.23 -8.09
C GLY A 104 1.17 12.62 -8.95
N GLY A 105 1.67 13.39 -9.91
CA GLY A 105 2.73 12.94 -10.81
C GLY A 105 2.26 11.81 -11.75
N ARG A 106 3.09 10.79 -11.92
CA ARG A 106 2.77 9.57 -12.66
C ARG A 106 2.84 8.37 -11.72
N PRO A 107 2.14 7.26 -11.98
CA PRO A 107 2.22 6.07 -11.12
C PRO A 107 3.65 5.56 -10.94
N GLY A 108 4.47 5.57 -12.00
CA GLY A 108 5.88 5.17 -11.92
C GLY A 108 6.82 6.17 -11.22
N GLN A 109 6.32 7.37 -10.90
CA GLN A 109 7.04 8.49 -10.28
C GLN A 109 6.02 9.44 -9.63
N PRO A 110 5.41 9.05 -8.49
CA PRO A 110 4.36 9.83 -7.88
C PRO A 110 4.92 11.15 -7.32
N GLY A 111 4.10 12.20 -7.28
CA GLY A 111 4.51 13.48 -6.69
C GLY A 111 4.66 13.41 -5.16
N HIS A 112 3.90 12.52 -4.53
CA HIS A 112 3.94 12.24 -3.11
C HIS A 112 3.82 10.74 -2.85
N LEU A 113 4.58 10.24 -1.88
CA LEU A 113 4.48 8.88 -1.37
C LEU A 113 4.21 8.91 0.13
N PHE A 114 3.22 8.12 0.56
CA PHE A 114 2.88 7.94 1.97
C PHE A 114 2.86 6.45 2.29
N VAL A 115 3.42 6.08 3.44
CA VAL A 115 3.45 4.71 3.94
C VAL A 115 2.93 4.74 5.37
N LEU A 116 1.79 4.11 5.59
CA LEU A 116 1.07 4.16 6.86
C LEU A 116 0.62 2.75 7.26
N PRO A 117 0.63 2.43 8.55
CA PRO A 117 0.00 1.21 9.04
C PRO A 117 -1.51 1.28 8.81
N LEU A 118 -2.17 0.13 8.59
CA LEU A 118 -3.60 0.05 8.32
C LEU A 118 -4.44 0.67 9.47
N GLU A 119 -3.91 0.62 10.69
CA GLU A 119 -4.47 1.25 11.88
C GLU A 119 -4.59 2.78 11.74
N SER A 120 -3.84 3.41 10.85
CA SER A 120 -3.95 4.85 10.54
C SER A 120 -4.87 5.14 9.35
N LEU A 121 -5.32 4.12 8.61
CA LEU A 121 -6.10 4.22 7.38
C LEU A 121 -7.54 3.70 7.58
N ARG A 122 -8.25 4.25 8.56
CA ARG A 122 -9.53 3.69 9.03
C ARG A 122 -10.76 4.13 8.25
N TYR A 123 -10.68 5.22 7.50
CA TYR A 123 -11.81 5.89 6.85
C TYR A 123 -11.66 5.86 5.34
N GLU A 124 -12.76 5.94 4.60
CA GLU A 124 -12.73 5.99 3.14
C GLU A 124 -11.97 7.22 2.62
N PHE A 125 -12.30 8.39 3.17
CA PHE A 125 -11.57 9.62 2.91
C PHE A 125 -10.46 9.83 3.95
N MET A 126 -9.24 10.01 3.47
CA MET A 126 -8.07 10.31 4.28
C MET A 126 -7.63 11.75 4.04
N TRP A 127 -7.68 12.57 5.09
CA TRP A 127 -7.18 13.93 5.05
C TRP A 127 -5.68 13.95 4.76
N LYS A 128 -5.23 14.89 3.92
CA LYS A 128 -3.81 15.10 3.59
C LYS A 128 -2.96 15.33 4.84
N ARG A 129 -3.49 16.04 5.84
CA ARG A 129 -2.83 16.24 7.14
C ARG A 129 -2.60 14.95 7.93
N SER A 130 -3.46 13.94 7.75
CA SER A 130 -3.27 12.63 8.36
C SER A 130 -2.26 11.80 7.57
N LEU A 131 -2.27 11.93 6.23
CA LEU A 131 -1.33 11.23 5.35
C LEU A 131 0.12 11.70 5.54
N ILE A 132 0.33 12.99 5.82
CA ILE A 132 1.68 13.56 5.94
C ILE A 132 2.53 12.92 7.05
N LEU A 133 1.88 12.28 8.03
CA LEU A 133 2.54 11.54 9.11
C LEU A 133 3.33 10.33 8.59
N GLY A 134 2.93 9.76 7.46
CA GLY A 134 3.63 8.67 6.78
C GLY A 134 4.38 9.12 5.55
N LYS A 135 4.67 10.42 5.40
CA LYS A 135 5.35 10.94 4.20
C LYS A 135 6.73 10.32 4.06
N ARG A 136 7.02 9.84 2.85
CA ARG A 136 8.29 9.23 2.49
C ARG A 136 8.85 9.87 1.21
N ASP A 137 10.16 9.88 1.08
CA ASP A 137 10.83 10.22 -0.18
C ASP A 137 10.52 9.16 -1.25
N THR A 138 10.24 9.60 -2.47
CA THR A 138 9.82 8.73 -3.57
C THR A 138 10.98 7.94 -4.18
N MET A 139 12.23 8.30 -3.88
CA MET A 139 13.41 7.68 -4.48
C MET A 139 14.20 6.81 -3.49
N ILE A 140 13.88 6.87 -2.20
CA ILE A 140 14.60 6.10 -1.18
C ILE A 140 14.06 4.65 -1.17
N PRO A 141 14.94 3.63 -1.28
CA PRO A 141 14.54 2.23 -1.14
C PRO A 141 14.10 1.88 0.30
N PHE A 142 13.12 0.99 0.43
CA PHE A 142 12.63 0.50 1.70
C PHE A 142 13.74 -0.21 2.47
N ALA A 143 13.83 0.14 3.74
CA ALA A 143 14.74 -0.49 4.69
C ALA A 143 13.95 -0.90 5.94
N ILE A 144 14.61 -1.63 6.84
CA ILE A 144 14.07 -1.92 8.15
C ILE A 144 14.75 -1.03 9.20
N ASP A 145 14.00 -0.57 10.20
CA ASP A 145 14.57 0.07 11.38
C ASP A 145 15.01 -0.96 12.43
N GLU A 146 15.60 -0.48 13.52
CA GLU A 146 16.09 -1.31 14.62
C GLU A 146 14.97 -2.06 15.35
N GLN A 147 13.73 -1.54 15.27
CA GLN A 147 12.53 -2.15 15.84
C GLN A 147 11.87 -3.14 14.84
N GLY A 148 12.49 -3.35 13.68
CA GLY A 148 12.03 -4.25 12.65
C GLY A 148 10.85 -3.71 11.86
N TRP A 149 10.59 -2.41 11.81
CA TRP A 149 9.55 -1.80 10.97
C TRP A 149 10.11 -1.32 9.64
N ILE A 150 9.27 -1.36 8.59
CA ILE A 150 9.61 -0.74 7.31
C ILE A 150 9.72 0.77 7.52
N LYS A 151 10.86 1.34 7.13
CA LYS A 151 11.09 2.77 7.07
C LYS A 151 11.16 3.26 5.64
#